data_AF-A0A970S6Q5-F1
#
_entry.id   AF-A0A970S6Q5-F1
#
_cell.length_a   1.000
_cell.length_b   1.000
_cell.length_c   1.000
_cell.angle_alpha   90.00
_cell.angle_beta   90.00
_cell.angle_gamma   90.00
#
_symmetry.space_group_name_H-M   'P 1'
#
loop_
_entity.id
_entity.type
_entity.pdbx_description
1 polymer ?
#
loop_
_entity_poly.entity_id
_entity_poly.type
_entity_poly.pdbx_seq_one_letter_code
_entity_poly.pdbx_strand_id
1 'polypeptide(L)'
;MQLNKIGVALLLSFSSLSFSLQAAETATAKLASEAKQPHSHLSQQEYQALLNQYTQVVNDSKKVLDDPASQATANEQKQAFCARYQAYKNIADISERNPNLYPASVMLMVANRYLEQQHNSLTASGMTEQVFCAEAK
;
A
#
# COMPACT_ATOMS: atom_id res chain seq x y z
N MET A 1 -0.81 69.66 36.97
CA MET A 1 -0.45 69.36 38.37
C MET A 1 -1.11 68.04 38.74
N GLN A 2 -0.38 67.15 39.42
CA GLN A 2 -0.76 65.92 40.13
C GLN A 2 -2.24 65.43 40.21
N LEU A 3 -2.39 64.09 40.14
CA LEU A 3 -3.38 63.23 40.86
C LEU A 3 -4.90 63.41 40.51
N ASN A 4 -5.80 62.41 40.60
CA ASN A 4 -5.70 60.99 40.99
C ASN A 4 -6.81 60.12 40.32
N LYS A 5 -6.66 58.80 40.45
CA LYS A 5 -7.53 57.66 40.04
C LYS A 5 -9.06 57.84 40.09
N ILE A 6 -9.69 57.40 38.99
CA ILE A 6 -10.94 56.59 38.81
C ILE A 6 -10.72 55.87 37.44
N GLY A 7 -11.18 54.65 37.14
CA GLY A 7 -11.92 53.62 37.87
C GLY A 7 -12.37 52.48 36.92
N VAL A 8 -13.38 51.70 37.32
CA VAL A 8 -14.18 50.74 36.49
C VAL A 8 -13.49 49.46 35.98
N ALA A 9 -14.09 48.35 36.43
CA ALA A 9 -13.87 46.95 36.06
C ALA A 9 -13.89 46.61 34.56
N LEU A 10 -13.17 45.54 34.20
CA LEU A 10 -13.69 44.56 33.26
C LEU A 10 -13.34 43.14 33.74
N LEU A 11 -14.34 42.42 34.22
CA LEU A 11 -14.28 40.98 34.44
C LEU A 11 -14.57 40.29 33.11
N LEU A 12 -13.69 39.40 32.64
CA LEU A 12 -14.12 38.17 31.99
C LEU A 12 -13.23 37.01 32.44
N SER A 13 -13.91 35.94 32.81
CA SER A 13 -13.43 34.72 33.46
C SER A 13 -12.42 33.91 32.65
N PHE A 14 -11.31 33.53 33.28
CA PHE A 14 -10.59 32.29 32.97
C PHE A 14 -11.14 31.16 33.86
N SER A 15 -12.17 30.45 33.40
CA SER A 15 -12.56 29.15 33.97
C SER A 15 -11.75 28.05 33.29
N SER A 16 -10.87 27.43 34.07
CA SER A 16 -9.92 26.39 33.69
C SER A 16 -10.57 25.04 33.34
N LEU A 17 -9.94 24.31 32.41
CA LEU A 17 -9.89 22.84 32.24
C LEU A 17 -11.15 22.03 32.62
N SER A 18 -11.70 21.22 31.71
CA SER A 18 -10.97 20.05 31.21
C SER A 18 -11.48 19.58 29.85
N PHE A 19 -10.57 19.39 28.90
CA PHE A 19 -10.86 18.68 27.65
C PHE A 19 -10.50 17.21 27.86
N SER A 20 -11.49 16.32 27.83
CA SER A 20 -11.27 14.88 28.01
C SER A 20 -10.56 14.30 26.79
N LEU A 21 -9.23 14.20 26.88
CA LEU A 21 -8.38 13.50 25.93
C LEU A 21 -8.62 11.98 26.07
N GLN A 22 -9.59 11.43 25.32
CA GLN A 22 -9.78 9.99 25.23
C GLN A 22 -8.87 9.42 24.13
N ALA A 23 -8.06 8.43 24.49
CA ALA A 23 -6.97 7.93 23.67
C ALA A 23 -7.41 7.19 22.40
N ALA A 24 -6.60 7.35 21.34
CA ALA A 24 -6.50 6.40 20.24
C ALA A 24 -5.05 6.36 19.70
N GLU A 25 -4.08 6.24 20.61
CA GLU A 25 -2.77 5.70 20.22
C GLU A 25 -2.96 4.24 19.82
N THR A 26 -2.82 3.93 18.53
CA THR A 26 -1.85 2.97 17.97
C THR A 26 -2.22 2.62 16.54
N ALA A 27 -1.58 3.30 15.59
CA ALA A 27 -1.33 2.76 14.25
C ALA A 27 0.17 2.91 13.96
N THR A 28 1.00 2.41 14.88
CA THR A 28 2.45 2.34 14.71
C THR A 28 2.78 1.54 13.47
N ALA A 29 3.54 2.14 12.55
CA ALA A 29 4.05 1.47 11.36
C ALA A 29 4.80 0.18 11.75
N LYS A 30 4.25 -0.98 11.36
CA LYS A 30 4.92 -2.27 11.51
C LYS A 30 4.55 -3.24 10.38
N LEU A 31 4.99 -2.89 9.17
CA LEU A 31 5.19 -3.84 8.07
C LEU A 31 6.68 -4.02 7.79
N ALA A 32 7.40 -4.42 8.85
CA ALA A 32 8.78 -4.83 8.81
C ALA A 32 8.90 -6.25 9.40
N SER A 33 8.31 -7.22 8.70
CA SER A 33 8.49 -8.67 8.87
C SER A 33 7.58 -9.44 7.91
N GLU A 34 7.77 -9.28 6.59
CA GLU A 34 7.13 -10.17 5.61
C GLU A 34 7.91 -11.49 5.53
N ALA A 35 7.94 -12.20 6.66
CA ALA A 35 8.21 -13.63 6.67
C ALA A 35 7.10 -14.28 5.86
N LYS A 36 7.47 -15.06 4.83
CA LYS A 36 6.55 -15.70 3.87
C LYS A 36 5.59 -16.64 4.60
N GLN A 37 4.48 -16.10 5.10
CA GLN A 37 3.41 -16.83 5.76
C GLN A 37 2.84 -17.82 4.72
N PRO A 38 2.66 -19.10 5.05
CA PRO A 38 2.01 -20.03 4.14
C PRO A 38 0.53 -19.66 4.05
N HIS A 39 0.15 -18.94 2.99
CA HIS A 39 -1.24 -18.51 2.71
C HIS A 39 -2.15 -19.68 2.26
N SER A 40 -2.03 -20.85 2.89
CA SER A 40 -2.88 -22.02 2.65
C SER A 40 -4.03 -22.05 3.64
N HIS A 41 -5.21 -22.48 3.20
CA HIS A 41 -6.44 -22.56 4.01
C HIS A 41 -6.98 -21.21 4.50
N LEU A 42 -6.90 -20.17 3.66
CA LEU A 42 -7.56 -18.90 3.93
C LEU A 42 -9.08 -19.07 3.99
N SER A 43 -9.76 -18.27 4.82
CA SER A 43 -11.18 -18.01 4.65
C SER A 43 -11.43 -17.10 3.43
N GLN A 44 -12.68 -17.09 2.95
CA GLN A 44 -13.10 -16.20 1.87
C GLN A 44 -12.87 -14.70 2.20
N GLN A 45 -12.96 -14.31 3.47
CA GLN A 45 -12.74 -12.93 3.91
C GLN A 45 -11.24 -12.56 3.88
N GLU A 46 -10.37 -13.43 4.39
CA GLU A 46 -8.90 -13.21 4.37
C GLU A 46 -8.36 -13.20 2.95
N TYR A 47 -8.82 -14.12 2.10
CA TYR A 47 -8.49 -14.15 0.68
C TYR A 47 -8.92 -12.86 -0.02
N GLN A 48 -10.14 -12.37 0.21
CA GLN A 48 -10.61 -11.11 -0.38
C GLN A 48 -9.81 -9.90 0.15
N ALA A 49 -9.42 -9.89 1.43
CA ALA A 49 -8.60 -8.82 2.00
C ALA A 49 -7.21 -8.73 1.35
N LEU A 50 -6.51 -9.88 1.22
CA LEU A 50 -5.22 -9.97 0.55
C LEU A 50 -5.34 -9.63 -0.95
N LEU A 51 -6.37 -10.14 -1.62
CA LEU A 51 -6.64 -9.84 -3.02
C LEU A 51 -6.87 -8.34 -3.24
N ASN A 52 -7.62 -7.67 -2.36
CA ASN A 52 -7.82 -6.23 -2.40
C ASN A 52 -6.50 -5.47 -2.20
N GLN A 53 -5.67 -5.87 -1.23
CA GLN A 53 -4.36 -5.27 -0.95
C GLN A 53 -3.44 -5.34 -2.19
N TYR A 54 -3.30 -6.52 -2.80
CA TYR A 54 -2.47 -6.67 -4.00
C TYR A 54 -3.07 -5.97 -5.22
N THR A 55 -4.39 -5.96 -5.35
CA THR A 55 -5.10 -5.20 -6.41
C THR A 55 -4.90 -3.70 -6.26
N GLN A 56 -4.80 -3.18 -5.03
CA GLN A 56 -4.47 -1.78 -4.80
C GLN A 56 -3.05 -1.44 -5.31
N VAL A 57 -2.04 -2.27 -5.04
CA VAL A 57 -0.68 -2.08 -5.58
C VAL A 57 -0.67 -2.09 -7.12
N VAL A 58 -1.43 -2.99 -7.75
CA VAL A 58 -1.61 -3.01 -9.21
C VAL A 58 -2.28 -1.71 -9.71
N ASN A 59 -3.29 -1.19 -9.00
CA ASN A 59 -4.00 0.04 -9.37
C ASN A 59 -3.16 1.31 -9.17
N ASP A 60 -2.42 1.42 -8.06
CA ASP A 60 -1.60 2.60 -7.77
C ASP A 60 -0.40 2.69 -8.73
N SER A 61 0.20 1.56 -9.09
CA SER A 61 1.24 1.52 -10.15
C SER A 61 0.74 1.95 -11.53
N LYS A 62 -0.58 1.92 -11.82
CA LYS A 62 -1.11 2.41 -13.13
C LYS A 62 -0.88 3.89 -13.33
N LYS A 63 -0.97 4.68 -12.26
CA LYS A 63 -0.74 6.14 -12.26
C LYS A 63 0.71 6.49 -12.61
N VAL A 64 1.63 5.55 -12.41
CA VAL A 64 3.07 5.70 -12.65
C VAL A 64 3.46 5.14 -14.03
N LEU A 65 2.94 3.97 -14.39
CA LEU A 65 3.38 3.16 -15.53
C LEU A 65 2.49 3.25 -16.78
N ASP A 66 1.19 3.46 -16.60
CA ASP A 66 0.19 3.33 -17.67
C ASP A 66 -0.43 4.69 -18.06
N ASP A 67 -0.26 5.72 -17.22
CA ASP A 67 -0.73 7.08 -17.49
C ASP A 67 0.25 7.82 -18.42
N PRO A 68 -0.14 8.22 -19.64
CA PRO A 68 0.73 8.96 -20.57
C PRO A 68 1.10 10.37 -20.09
N ALA A 69 0.40 10.91 -19.07
CA ALA A 69 0.76 12.17 -18.43
C ALA A 69 1.72 12.00 -17.23
N SER A 70 2.05 10.76 -16.85
CA SER A 70 2.98 10.45 -15.76
C SER A 70 4.32 11.19 -15.93
N GLN A 71 4.72 11.94 -14.90
CA GLN A 71 6.02 12.62 -14.82
C GLN A 71 7.03 11.81 -13.99
N ALA A 72 6.73 10.54 -13.71
CA ALA A 72 7.56 9.69 -12.86
C ALA A 72 8.93 9.43 -13.49
N THR A 73 9.98 9.56 -12.68
CA THR A 73 11.35 9.24 -13.05
C THR A 73 11.50 7.74 -13.38
N ALA A 74 12.57 7.40 -14.11
CA ALA A 74 12.88 6.00 -14.40
C ALA A 74 13.03 5.13 -13.12
N ASN A 75 13.44 5.71 -11.98
CA ASN A 75 13.52 4.99 -10.72
C ASN A 75 12.14 4.71 -10.11
N GLU A 76 11.23 5.70 -10.12
CA GLU A 76 9.86 5.52 -9.65
C GLU A 76 9.10 4.53 -10.54
N GLN A 77 9.33 4.55 -11.86
CA GLN A 77 8.82 3.53 -12.78
C GLN A 77 9.38 2.13 -12.46
N LYS A 78 10.70 2.00 -12.22
CA LYS A 78 11.33 0.73 -11.79
C LYS A 78 10.69 0.21 -10.49
N GLN A 79 10.54 1.06 -9.48
CA GLN A 79 9.90 0.71 -8.21
C GLN A 79 8.43 0.28 -8.40
N ALA A 80 7.63 1.05 -9.15
CA ALA A 80 6.24 0.73 -9.44
C ALA A 80 6.08 -0.58 -10.23
N PHE A 81 6.98 -0.86 -11.19
CA PHE A 81 7.01 -2.11 -11.93
C PHE A 81 7.28 -3.30 -11.00
N CYS A 82 8.33 -3.21 -10.17
CA CYS A 82 8.70 -4.29 -9.26
C CYS A 82 7.62 -4.54 -8.20
N ALA A 83 6.98 -3.48 -7.68
CA ALA A 83 5.83 -3.60 -6.79
C ALA A 83 4.63 -4.30 -7.46
N ARG A 84 4.29 -3.92 -8.71
CA ARG A 84 3.24 -4.56 -9.52
C ARG A 84 3.56 -6.04 -9.79
N TYR A 85 4.79 -6.36 -10.18
CA TYR A 85 5.22 -7.73 -10.46
C TYR A 85 5.14 -8.62 -9.21
N GLN A 86 5.59 -8.11 -8.05
CA GLN A 86 5.45 -8.83 -6.78
C GLN A 86 3.99 -8.99 -6.33
N ALA A 87 3.14 -7.98 -6.55
CA ALA A 87 1.70 -8.09 -6.28
C ALA A 87 1.06 -9.22 -7.10
N TYR A 88 1.41 -9.37 -8.38
CA TYR A 88 0.93 -10.49 -9.19
C TYR A 88 1.50 -11.85 -8.76
N LYS A 89 2.77 -11.93 -8.32
CA LYS A 89 3.32 -13.17 -7.70
C LYS A 89 2.54 -13.56 -6.44
N ASN A 90 2.19 -12.58 -5.60
CA ASN A 90 1.41 -12.84 -4.40
C ASN A 90 -0.03 -13.26 -4.73
N ILE A 91 -0.68 -12.63 -5.73
CA ILE A 91 -2.00 -13.06 -6.24
C ILE A 91 -1.95 -14.51 -6.73
N ALA A 92 -0.97 -14.88 -7.55
CA ALA A 92 -0.81 -16.25 -8.03
C ALA A 92 -0.66 -17.24 -6.87
N ASP A 93 0.22 -16.98 -5.89
CA ASP A 93 0.44 -17.85 -4.73
C ASP A 93 -0.83 -18.01 -3.86
N ILE A 94 -1.55 -16.92 -3.54
CA ILE A 94 -2.78 -17.05 -2.74
C ILE A 94 -3.92 -17.72 -3.52
N SER A 95 -4.01 -17.54 -4.84
CA SER A 95 -5.05 -18.17 -5.66
C SER A 95 -4.76 -19.66 -5.92
N GLU A 96 -3.50 -20.04 -6.13
CA GLU A 96 -3.07 -21.43 -6.28
C GLU A 96 -3.28 -22.23 -4.99
N ARG A 97 -2.96 -21.64 -3.82
CA ARG A 97 -3.14 -22.28 -2.51
C ARG A 97 -4.59 -22.43 -2.05
N ASN A 98 -5.53 -21.66 -2.64
CA ASN A 98 -6.93 -21.62 -2.19
C ASN A 98 -7.92 -21.72 -3.38
N PRO A 99 -7.84 -22.79 -4.20
CA PRO A 99 -8.55 -22.88 -5.49
C PRO A 99 -10.08 -22.90 -5.36
N ASN A 100 -10.61 -23.21 -4.17
CA ASN A 100 -12.04 -23.26 -3.88
C ASN A 100 -12.66 -21.91 -3.50
N LEU A 101 -11.84 -20.86 -3.30
CA LEU A 101 -12.33 -19.53 -2.95
C LEU A 101 -12.66 -18.73 -4.22
N TYR A 102 -13.62 -17.81 -4.12
CA TYR A 102 -13.95 -16.92 -5.22
C TYR A 102 -13.11 -15.63 -5.16
N PRO A 103 -12.55 -15.10 -6.27
CA PRO A 103 -12.43 -15.67 -7.62
C PRO A 103 -11.04 -16.30 -7.90
N ALA A 104 -10.59 -17.27 -7.10
CA ALA A 104 -9.21 -17.79 -7.14
C ALA A 104 -8.76 -18.33 -8.50
N SER A 105 -9.52 -19.23 -9.13
CA SER A 105 -9.16 -19.81 -10.43
C SER A 105 -8.98 -18.75 -11.54
N VAL A 106 -9.80 -17.70 -11.53
CA VAL A 106 -9.70 -16.56 -12.46
C VAL A 106 -8.48 -15.70 -12.16
N MET A 107 -8.24 -15.38 -10.88
CA MET A 107 -7.10 -14.54 -10.49
C MET A 107 -5.76 -15.23 -10.70
N LEU A 108 -5.67 -16.55 -10.51
CA LEU A 108 -4.50 -17.34 -10.89
C LEU A 108 -4.20 -17.24 -12.39
N MET A 109 -5.23 -17.37 -13.24
CA MET A 109 -5.08 -17.23 -14.69
C MET A 109 -4.60 -15.83 -15.10
N VAL A 110 -5.20 -14.79 -14.51
CA VAL A 110 -4.85 -13.39 -14.78
C VAL A 110 -3.42 -13.08 -14.33
N ALA A 111 -3.04 -13.51 -13.13
CA ALA A 111 -1.70 -13.31 -12.59
C ALA A 111 -0.63 -14.04 -13.41
N ASN A 112 -0.83 -15.33 -13.71
CA ASN A 112 0.13 -16.11 -14.48
C ASN A 112 0.33 -15.54 -15.88
N ARG A 113 -0.74 -15.11 -16.57
CA ARG A 113 -0.63 -14.44 -17.88
C ARG A 113 0.20 -13.16 -17.80
N TYR A 114 0.00 -12.32 -16.78
CA TYR A 114 0.79 -11.10 -16.62
C TYR A 114 2.27 -11.43 -16.35
N LEU A 115 2.54 -12.36 -15.44
CA LEU A 115 3.90 -12.76 -15.04
C LEU A 115 4.68 -13.36 -16.22
N GLU A 116 4.04 -14.21 -17.02
CA GLU A 116 4.59 -14.76 -18.26
C GLU A 116 4.93 -13.66 -19.28
N GLN A 117 4.01 -12.73 -19.53
CA GLN A 117 4.25 -11.60 -20.43
C GLN A 117 5.45 -10.75 -19.99
N GLN A 118 5.55 -10.42 -18.69
CA GLN A 118 6.68 -9.63 -18.19
C GLN A 118 8.00 -10.43 -18.19
N HIS A 119 7.96 -11.74 -17.90
CA HIS A 119 9.13 -12.61 -18.01
C HIS A 119 9.69 -12.64 -19.44
N ASN A 120 8.79 -12.76 -20.43
CA ASN A 120 9.17 -12.76 -21.84
C ASN A 120 9.75 -11.40 -22.27
N SER A 121 9.15 -10.29 -21.86
CA SER A 121 9.67 -8.94 -22.13
C SER A 121 11.05 -8.69 -21.52
N LEU A 122 11.26 -9.07 -20.25
CA LEU A 122 12.56 -8.95 -19.59
C LEU A 122 13.62 -9.83 -20.28
N THR A 123 13.29 -11.09 -20.58
CA THR A 123 14.20 -12.03 -21.26
C THR A 123 14.57 -11.54 -22.66
N ALA A 124 13.62 -10.98 -23.42
CA ALA A 124 13.87 -10.38 -24.72
C ALA A 124 14.82 -9.16 -24.64
N SER A 125 14.85 -8.45 -23.50
CA SER A 125 15.81 -7.38 -23.23
C SER A 125 17.16 -7.86 -22.66
N GLY A 126 17.37 -9.18 -22.51
CA GLY A 126 18.58 -9.75 -21.90
C GLY A 126 18.65 -9.62 -20.37
N MET A 127 17.51 -9.39 -19.70
CA MET A 127 17.40 -9.20 -18.26
C MET A 127 16.52 -10.28 -17.59
N THR A 128 16.65 -10.43 -16.27
CA THR A 128 15.69 -11.17 -15.44
C THR A 128 14.99 -10.24 -14.45
N GLU A 129 13.89 -10.68 -13.84
CA GLU A 129 13.25 -9.92 -12.75
C GLU A 129 14.24 -9.70 -11.60
N GLN A 130 15.03 -10.71 -11.22
CA GLN A 130 15.93 -10.59 -10.08
C GLN A 130 17.01 -9.51 -10.31
N VAL A 131 17.51 -9.40 -11.54
CA VAL A 131 18.46 -8.34 -11.94
C VAL A 131 17.75 -6.98 -12.04
N PHE A 132 16.60 -6.92 -12.70
CA PHE A 132 15.86 -5.67 -12.89
C PHE A 132 15.39 -5.06 -11.56
N CYS A 133 14.92 -5.89 -10.63
CA CYS A 133 14.38 -5.49 -9.33
C CYS A 133 15.40 -5.54 -8.18
N ALA A 134 16.69 -5.79 -8.45
CA ALA A 134 17.75 -5.98 -7.45
C ALA A 134 17.87 -4.83 -6.41
N GLU A 135 17.42 -3.62 -6.78
CA GLU A 135 17.52 -2.39 -5.98
C GLU A 135 16.20 -1.62 -5.94
N ALA A 136 15.07 -2.26 -6.23
CA ALA A 136 13.74 -1.65 -6.08
C ALA A 136 13.32 -1.68 -4.59
N LYS A 137 13.91 -0.77 -3.80
CA LYS A 137 13.57 -0.47 -2.41
C LYS A 137 13.27 1.02 -2.24
#